data_AF-M7TVL5-F1
#
_entry.id   AF-M7TVL5-F1
#
_cell.length_a   1.000
_cell.length_b   1.000
_cell.length_c   1.000
_cell.angle_alpha   90.00
_cell.angle_beta   90.00
_cell.angle_gamma   90.00
#
_symmetry.space_group_name_H-M   'P 1'
#
loop_
_entity.id
_entity.type
_entity.pdbx_description
1 polymer ?
#
loop_
_entity_poly.entity_id
_entity_poly.type
_entity_poly.pdbx_seq_one_letter_code
_entity_poly.pdbx_strand_id
1 'polypeptide(L)'
;MGRSEIRNICKVSLDEPAESQPKLHNRWHPDIPFADTIKNGETVKIECVDWTGGQIKNDDSADDVKNVDLTKIHYLSGPFEIETAEPGDVLLVEIMDVQPHQEHPWGL
;
A
#
# COMPACT_ATOMS: atom_id res chain seq x y z
N MET A 1 26.72 -15.42 4.36
CA MET A 1 25.63 -15.09 5.30
C MET A 1 24.36 -15.04 4.47
N GLY A 2 23.44 -15.99 4.67
CA GLY A 2 22.21 -16.07 3.87
C GLY A 2 21.36 -14.84 4.11
N ARG A 3 20.90 -14.18 3.04
CA ARG A 3 19.92 -13.10 3.15
C ARG A 3 18.61 -13.75 3.60
N SER A 4 18.16 -13.47 4.82
CA SER A 4 16.80 -13.78 5.24
C SER A 4 15.81 -13.05 4.33
N GLU A 5 14.69 -13.68 4.02
CA GLU A 5 13.62 -13.07 3.25
C GLU A 5 13.07 -11.84 4.01
N ILE A 6 12.87 -10.73 3.29
CA ILE A 6 12.26 -9.52 3.88
C ILE A 6 10.78 -9.81 4.10
N ARG A 7 10.30 -9.62 5.33
CA ARG A 7 8.88 -9.82 5.67
C ARG A 7 8.00 -8.90 4.83
N ASN A 8 7.06 -9.47 4.09
CA ASN A 8 6.01 -8.71 3.44
C ASN A 8 4.88 -8.47 4.44
N ILE A 9 4.73 -7.22 4.89
CA ILE A 9 3.77 -6.84 5.93
C ILE A 9 2.39 -6.48 5.37
N CYS A 10 2.32 -6.16 4.08
CA CYS A 10 1.07 -5.85 3.40
C CYS A 10 1.13 -6.42 2.00
N LYS A 11 0.66 -7.66 1.88
CA LYS A 11 0.41 -8.28 0.59
C LYS A 11 -0.93 -7.78 0.06
N VAL A 12 -0.99 -7.42 -1.22
CA VAL A 12 -2.22 -6.99 -1.88
C VAL A 12 -2.65 -8.03 -2.91
N SER A 13 -3.94 -8.07 -3.21
CA SER A 13 -4.48 -8.79 -4.36
C SER A 13 -4.86 -7.78 -5.44
N LEU A 14 -4.49 -8.01 -6.69
CA LEU A 14 -4.91 -7.20 -7.83
C LEU A 14 -6.20 -7.73 -8.49
N ASP A 15 -6.68 -8.90 -8.03
CA ASP A 15 -7.93 -9.53 -8.46
C ASP A 15 -9.12 -9.18 -7.54
N GLU A 16 -8.86 -8.58 -6.37
CA GLU A 16 -9.89 -8.20 -5.40
C GLU A 16 -10.07 -6.68 -5.33
N PRO A 17 -11.30 -6.17 -5.17
CA PRO A 17 -11.53 -4.74 -4.95
C PRO A 17 -10.69 -4.20 -3.79
N ALA A 18 -10.02 -3.06 -3.99
CA ALA A 18 -9.16 -2.48 -2.96
C ALA A 18 -9.93 -2.16 -1.66
N GLU A 19 -11.21 -1.77 -1.76
CA GLU A 19 -12.09 -1.50 -0.62
C GLU A 19 -12.45 -2.73 0.23
N SER A 20 -12.30 -3.95 -0.29
CA SER A 20 -12.52 -5.19 0.48
C SER A 20 -11.26 -5.73 1.15
N GLN A 21 -10.08 -5.19 0.82
CA GLN A 21 -8.82 -5.68 1.36
C GLN A 21 -8.54 -5.06 2.73
N PRO A 22 -8.34 -5.86 3.79
CA PRO A 22 -8.37 -5.39 5.18
C PRO A 22 -7.19 -4.50 5.58
N LYS A 23 -6.10 -4.50 4.80
CA LYS A 23 -4.89 -3.70 5.05
C LYS A 23 -4.82 -2.43 4.20
N LEU A 24 -5.92 -2.09 3.51
CA LEU A 24 -6.03 -0.89 2.69
C LEU A 24 -7.04 0.10 3.30
N HIS A 25 -6.72 1.39 3.23
CA HIS A 25 -7.63 2.47 3.59
C HIS A 25 -7.49 3.62 2.60
N ASN A 26 -8.53 4.46 2.46
CA ASN A 26 -8.48 5.63 1.58
C ASN A 26 -8.83 6.96 2.27
N ARG A 27 -8.91 6.95 3.59
CA ARG A 27 -9.12 8.13 4.43
C ARG A 27 -8.14 8.12 5.59
N TRP A 28 -7.80 9.30 6.08
CA TRP A 28 -7.04 9.46 7.30
C TRP A 28 -7.98 9.67 8.46
N HIS A 29 -7.92 8.77 9.44
CA HIS A 29 -8.67 8.88 10.69
C HIS A 29 -7.91 8.15 11.81
N PRO A 30 -7.78 8.72 13.01
CA PRO A 30 -7.00 8.12 14.10
C PRO A 30 -7.55 6.77 14.58
N ASP A 31 -8.86 6.52 14.39
CA ASP A 31 -9.51 5.28 14.81
C ASP A 31 -9.42 4.14 13.79
N ILE A 32 -8.69 4.33 12.67
CA ILE A 32 -8.44 3.22 11.74
C ILE A 32 -7.51 2.23 12.46
N PRO A 33 -7.91 0.95 12.58
CA PRO A 33 -7.07 -0.03 13.26
C PRO A 33 -5.77 -0.26 12.49
N PHE A 34 -4.69 -0.53 13.22
CA PHE A 34 -3.43 -0.92 12.60
C PHE A 34 -3.60 -2.24 11.84
N ALA A 35 -3.09 -2.25 10.60
CA ALA A 35 -3.07 -3.40 9.72
C ALA A 35 -2.06 -4.46 10.17
N ASP A 36 -0.97 -4.03 10.80
CA ASP A 36 0.13 -4.88 11.30
C ASP A 36 1.09 -4.03 12.16
N THR A 37 2.11 -4.65 12.73
CA THR A 37 3.11 -4.01 13.61
C THR A 37 4.53 -4.20 13.05
N ILE A 38 5.36 -3.15 13.16
CA ILE A 38 6.76 -3.08 12.70
C ILE A 38 7.65 -2.75 13.90
N LYS A 39 8.75 -3.47 14.06
CA LYS A 39 9.74 -3.18 15.10
C LYS A 39 10.63 -2.02 14.69
N ASN A 40 11.09 -1.22 15.66
CA ASN A 40 12.08 -0.19 15.38
C ASN A 40 13.35 -0.81 14.74
N GLY A 41 13.76 -0.29 13.58
CA GLY A 41 14.88 -0.80 12.77
C GLY A 41 14.57 -2.01 11.88
N GLU A 42 13.33 -2.49 11.82
CA GLU A 42 12.93 -3.59 10.94
C GLU A 42 12.76 -3.12 9.48
N THR A 43 13.42 -3.79 8.55
CA THR A 43 13.12 -3.66 7.11
C THR A 43 11.96 -4.57 6.73
N VAL A 44 10.91 -3.98 6.15
CA VAL A 44 9.74 -4.71 5.63
C VAL A 44 9.50 -4.41 4.16
N LYS A 45 8.78 -5.30 3.48
CA LYS A 45 8.21 -5.07 2.15
C LYS A 45 6.74 -4.70 2.31
N ILE A 46 6.30 -3.68 1.58
CA ILE A 46 4.91 -3.25 1.50
C ILE A 46 4.52 -3.30 0.03
N GLU A 47 3.46 -4.04 -0.30
CA GLU A 47 2.84 -3.96 -1.62
C GLU A 47 1.72 -2.92 -1.60
N CYS A 48 1.51 -2.30 -2.75
CA CYS A 48 0.52 -1.25 -2.95
C CYS A 48 -0.32 -1.60 -4.17
N VAL A 49 -1.61 -1.31 -4.09
CA VAL A 49 -2.44 -1.16 -5.29
C VAL A 49 -2.14 0.19 -5.94
N ASP A 50 -2.48 0.36 -7.22
CA ASP A 50 -2.45 1.70 -7.82
C ASP A 50 -3.46 2.62 -7.11
N TRP A 51 -3.23 3.94 -7.17
CA TRP A 51 -4.03 4.92 -6.44
C TRP A 51 -5.55 4.85 -6.70
N THR A 52 -5.97 4.37 -7.88
CA THR A 52 -7.39 4.22 -8.24
C THR A 52 -8.02 2.96 -7.67
N GLY A 53 -7.20 2.00 -7.20
CA GLY A 53 -7.65 0.68 -6.77
C GLY A 53 -8.06 -0.21 -7.95
N GLY A 54 -7.36 -0.12 -9.09
CA GLY A 54 -7.58 -0.93 -10.27
C GLY A 54 -8.72 -0.47 -11.19
N GLN A 55 -9.16 0.79 -11.09
CA GLN A 55 -10.21 1.32 -11.98
C GLN A 55 -9.74 1.43 -13.43
N ILE A 56 -8.43 1.65 -13.62
CA ILE A 56 -7.81 1.88 -14.93
C ILE A 56 -7.26 0.58 -15.51
N LYS A 57 -7.43 0.39 -16.82
CA LYS A 57 -7.13 -0.84 -17.54
C LYS A 57 -5.99 -0.63 -18.52
N ASN A 58 -5.31 -1.73 -18.84
CA ASN A 58 -4.27 -1.75 -19.86
C ASN A 58 -4.92 -2.05 -21.21
N ASP A 59 -5.57 -1.04 -21.77
CA ASP A 59 -6.18 -1.09 -23.10
C ASP A 59 -6.01 0.24 -23.84
N ASP A 60 -6.44 0.29 -25.10
CA ASP A 60 -6.28 1.45 -25.98
C ASP A 60 -7.45 2.46 -25.88
N SER A 61 -8.22 2.43 -24.79
CA SER A 61 -9.33 3.36 -24.53
C SER A 61 -8.99 4.35 -23.43
N ALA A 62 -9.52 5.57 -23.53
CA ALA A 62 -9.43 6.59 -22.47
C ALA A 62 -10.72 6.72 -21.65
N ASP A 63 -11.70 5.84 -21.89
CA ASP A 63 -13.01 5.93 -21.24
C ASP A 63 -12.93 5.68 -19.72
N ASP A 64 -12.01 4.84 -19.26
CA ASP A 64 -11.82 4.60 -17.83
C ASP A 64 -11.24 5.82 -17.10
N VAL A 65 -10.27 6.52 -17.69
CA VAL A 65 -9.74 7.79 -17.17
C VAL A 65 -10.85 8.85 -17.13
N LYS A 66 -11.71 8.90 -18.14
CA LYS A 66 -12.86 9.82 -18.18
C LYS A 66 -13.88 9.54 -17.09
N ASN A 67 -14.11 8.26 -16.76
CA ASN A 67 -15.18 7.82 -15.87
C ASN A 67 -14.68 7.38 -14.47
N VAL A 68 -13.41 7.59 -14.16
CA VAL A 68 -12.81 7.21 -12.87
C VAL A 68 -13.54 7.88 -11.71
N ASP A 69 -13.84 7.10 -10.66
CA ASP A 69 -14.42 7.61 -9.43
C ASP A 69 -13.31 8.15 -8.51
N LEU A 70 -13.10 9.47 -8.61
CA LEU A 70 -12.14 10.21 -7.79
C LEU A 70 -12.55 10.34 -6.32
N THR A 71 -13.72 9.83 -5.91
CA THR A 71 -14.06 9.76 -4.48
C THR A 71 -13.39 8.55 -3.80
N LYS A 72 -12.93 7.56 -4.57
CA LYS A 72 -12.33 6.33 -4.02
C LYS A 72 -10.82 6.40 -3.80
N ILE A 73 -10.13 7.36 -4.41
CA ILE A 73 -8.69 7.55 -4.27
C ILE A 73 -8.30 8.15 -2.91
N HIS A 74 -7.08 7.99 -2.41
CA HIS A 74 -6.04 7.04 -2.83
C HIS A 74 -6.11 5.82 -1.92
N TYR A 75 -5.97 4.60 -2.44
CA TYR A 75 -5.80 3.44 -1.56
C TYR A 75 -4.37 3.37 -1.03
N LEU A 76 -4.23 3.37 0.28
CA LEU A 76 -2.98 3.34 1.01
C LEU A 76 -2.86 2.02 1.78
N SER A 77 -1.67 1.43 1.76
CA SER A 77 -1.33 0.24 2.53
C SER A 77 -0.98 0.61 3.98
N GLY A 78 -1.69 0.03 4.94
CA GLY A 78 -1.54 0.32 6.37
C GLY A 78 -2.88 0.65 7.04
N PRO A 79 -2.87 1.44 8.14
CA PRO A 79 -1.70 1.99 8.84
C PRO A 79 -0.90 0.90 9.56
N PHE A 80 0.40 1.10 9.77
CA PHE A 80 1.24 0.18 10.53
C PHE A 80 1.56 0.77 11.91
N GLU A 81 1.48 -0.06 12.94
CA GLU A 81 1.96 0.27 14.28
C GLU A 81 3.49 0.19 14.29
N ILE A 82 4.17 1.21 14.80
CA ILE A 82 5.62 1.14 15.05
C ILE A 82 5.79 0.88 16.55
N GLU A 83 6.41 -0.25 16.92
CA GLU A 83 6.64 -0.57 18.32
C GLU A 83 7.34 0.59 19.03
N THR A 84 6.83 0.92 20.22
CA THR A 84 7.33 1.98 21.12
C THR A 84 7.22 3.42 20.62
N ALA A 85 6.60 3.69 19.47
CA ALA A 85 6.42 5.07 18.99
C ALA A 85 5.36 5.82 19.80
N GLU A 86 5.68 7.03 20.26
CA GLU A 86 4.80 7.89 21.06
C GLU A 86 4.53 9.25 20.40
N PRO A 87 3.44 9.95 20.75
CA PRO A 87 3.18 11.30 20.25
C PRO A 87 4.34 12.26 20.57
N GLY A 88 4.90 12.87 19.52
CA GLY A 88 6.06 13.77 19.64
C GLY A 88 7.36 13.17 19.09
N ASP A 89 7.40 11.86 18.90
CA ASP A 89 8.51 11.20 18.20
C ASP A 89 8.53 11.54 16.70
N VAL A 90 9.69 11.30 16.07
CA VAL A 90 9.88 11.38 14.62
C VAL A 90 10.08 9.98 14.07
N LEU A 91 9.27 9.59 13.09
CA LEU A 91 9.49 8.36 12.34
C LEU A 91 10.49 8.59 11.21
N LEU A 92 11.68 8.01 11.33
CA LEU A 92 12.66 7.94 10.24
C LEU A 92 12.32 6.76 9.33
N VAL A 93 12.04 7.03 8.06
CA VAL A 93 11.76 6.00 7.05
C VAL A 93 12.86 6.02 5.99
N GLU A 94 13.57 4.90 5.83
CA GLU A 94 14.50 4.69 4.73
C GLU A 94 13.83 3.85 3.63
N ILE A 95 13.67 4.44 2.45
CA ILE A 95 13.16 3.73 1.27
C ILE A 95 14.34 3.00 0.62
N MET A 96 14.41 1.68 0.84
CA MET A 96 15.52 0.85 0.36
C MET A 96 15.44 0.58 -1.15
N ASP A 97 14.23 0.38 -1.67
CA ASP A 97 13.95 0.11 -3.06
C ASP A 97 12.46 0.37 -3.37
N VAL A 98 12.13 0.60 -4.65
CA VAL A 98 10.76 0.67 -5.17
C VAL A 98 10.73 -0.05 -6.51
N GLN A 99 9.84 -1.03 -6.63
CA GLN A 99 9.69 -1.83 -7.84
C GLN A 99 8.23 -1.87 -8.27
N PRO A 100 7.93 -1.95 -9.58
CA PRO A 100 6.59 -2.24 -10.02
C PRO A 100 6.13 -3.61 -9.51
N HIS A 101 4.81 -3.82 -9.40
CA HIS A 101 4.28 -5.11 -9.01
C HIS A 101 4.67 -6.17 -10.05
N GLN A 102 5.18 -7.32 -9.61
CA GLN A 102 5.74 -8.33 -10.52
C GLN A 102 4.72 -8.87 -11.52
N GLU A 103 3.47 -9.00 -11.09
CA GLU A 103 2.37 -9.51 -11.93
C GLU A 103 1.76 -8.43 -12.84
N HIS A 104 1.92 -7.14 -12.48
CA HIS A 104 1.37 -6.00 -13.23
C HIS A 104 2.47 -4.94 -13.45
N PRO A 105 3.50 -5.22 -14.27
CA PRO A 105 4.63 -4.32 -14.49
C PRO A 105 4.34 -3.25 -15.55
N TRP A 106 3.18 -2.61 -15.46
CA TRP A 106 2.75 -1.52 -16.33
C TRP A 106 2.11 -0.42 -15.47
N GLY A 107 1.94 0.76 -16.06
CA GLY A 107 1.33 1.89 -15.41
C GLY A 107 0.52 2.74 -16.38
N LEU A 108 -0.17 3.72 -15.81
CA LEU A 108 -0.79 4.83 -16.51
C LEU A 108 0.25 5.88 -16.95
#